data_AF-A0A7K5HMI0-F1
#
_entry.id   AF-A0A7K5HMI0-F1
#
_cell.length_a   1.000
_cell.length_b   1.000
_cell.length_c   1.000
_cell.angle_alpha   90.00
_cell.angle_beta   90.00
_cell.angle_gamma   90.00
#
_symmetry.space_group_name_H-M   'P 1'
#
loop_
_entity.id
_entity.type
_entity.pdbx_description
1 polymer ?
#
loop_
_entity_poly.entity_id
_entity_poly.type
_entity_poly.pdbx_seq_one_letter_code
_entity_poly.pdbx_strand_id
1 'polypeptide(L)'
;MSQLYNSIEPNVIDDEMIQKAIEEQCPDDMGRFTRMEDIKFKDVTELQLSFRNILQIHSLWQFKKLTKLQLDNNIIEKIEALESLVHLVWLDLSFNNIEVIEGLDTLVKLQKLSLYSNRISKIEHMDTLRELQIFSIGKNNLTILKDVIYLRRFKNLRVLNLAGNPLCDDEEYMLFVVAHLPNLVYLDYKLVHDTTVSISAFHACEIEHQHLTAHLLCWYASNTLAFGAESLQKLDLQKHETAFVEYLNGTFLFDSLYEDDTEAAKLAYLPGYLDSSVTYRKEFVSVCEKVFNYGLKGYEKREAEVSEFYEGCHQALAANQQEGRKIILDFETRNK
;
A
#
# COMPACT_ATOMS: atom_id res chain seq x y z
N MET A 1 3.72 -40.10 -39.00
CA MET A 1 5.01 -40.24 -38.31
C MET A 1 5.43 -38.86 -37.83
N SER A 2 5.26 -38.59 -36.53
CA SER A 2 5.75 -37.37 -35.89
C SER A 2 5.95 -37.68 -34.41
N GLN A 3 7.15 -38.21 -34.18
CA GLN A 3 7.96 -38.23 -32.95
C GLN A 3 7.24 -38.10 -31.61
N LEU A 4 7.10 -39.27 -30.97
CA LEU A 4 7.39 -39.54 -29.55
C LEU A 4 7.87 -38.30 -28.76
N TYR A 5 6.95 -37.63 -28.06
CA TYR A 5 7.33 -36.96 -26.83
C TYR A 5 7.79 -38.05 -25.88
N ASN A 6 9.11 -38.20 -25.73
CA ASN A 6 9.67 -38.89 -24.57
C ASN A 6 9.09 -38.20 -23.34
N SER A 7 8.09 -38.83 -22.74
CA SER A 7 7.64 -38.60 -21.38
C SER A 7 8.80 -38.96 -20.46
N ILE A 8 9.77 -38.05 -20.34
CA ILE A 8 10.80 -38.14 -19.31
C ILE A 8 10.07 -37.83 -18.01
N GLU A 9 9.98 -38.83 -17.14
CA GLU A 9 9.32 -38.69 -15.86
C GLU A 9 10.00 -37.60 -15.02
N PRO A 10 9.22 -36.74 -14.35
CA PRO A 10 9.77 -35.73 -13.46
C PRO A 10 10.54 -36.42 -12.32
N ASN A 11 11.76 -35.95 -12.07
CA ASN A 11 12.60 -36.52 -11.01
C ASN A 11 12.48 -35.72 -9.71
N VAL A 12 12.69 -36.41 -8.60
CA VAL A 12 12.93 -35.82 -7.28
C VAL A 12 14.42 -35.91 -6.98
N ILE A 13 14.96 -34.94 -6.25
CA ILE A 13 16.36 -35.02 -5.80
C ILE A 13 16.49 -36.12 -4.74
N ASP A 14 17.00 -37.27 -5.15
CA ASP A 14 17.28 -38.42 -4.30
C ASP A 14 18.79 -38.61 -4.09
N ASP A 15 19.17 -39.34 -3.04
CA ASP A 15 20.57 -39.58 -2.66
C ASP A 15 21.38 -40.23 -3.80
N GLU A 16 20.75 -41.12 -4.59
CA GLU A 16 21.38 -41.73 -5.77
C GLU A 16 21.70 -40.70 -6.87
N MET A 17 20.78 -39.76 -7.12
CA MET A 17 20.98 -38.71 -8.11
C MET A 17 22.13 -37.79 -7.67
N ILE A 18 22.15 -37.45 -6.39
CA ILE A 18 23.20 -36.61 -5.82
C ILE A 18 24.56 -37.30 -5.88
N GLN A 19 24.63 -38.57 -5.49
CA GLN A 19 25.85 -39.36 -5.58
C GLN A 19 26.38 -39.42 -7.01
N LYS A 20 25.52 -39.71 -7.99
CA LYS A 20 25.90 -39.73 -9.41
C LYS A 20 26.39 -38.35 -9.89
N ALA A 21 25.76 -37.27 -9.46
CA ALA A 21 26.18 -35.93 -9.81
C ALA A 21 27.57 -35.58 -9.22
N ILE A 22 27.84 -35.99 -7.99
CA ILE A 22 29.15 -35.82 -7.35
C ILE A 22 30.22 -36.65 -8.08
N GLU A 23 29.91 -37.89 -8.44
CA GLU A 23 30.81 -38.77 -9.20
C GLU A 23 31.16 -38.19 -10.58
N GLU A 24 30.19 -37.64 -11.29
CA GLU A 24 30.39 -36.97 -12.59
C GLU A 24 31.18 -35.65 -12.49
N GLN A 25 31.16 -34.99 -11.32
CA GLN A 25 31.90 -33.74 -11.06
C GLN A 25 33.34 -33.97 -10.58
N CYS A 26 33.69 -35.17 -10.13
CA CYS A 26 35.06 -35.51 -9.72
C CYS A 26 35.92 -35.88 -10.94
N PRO A 27 37.06 -35.18 -11.18
CA PRO A 27 37.99 -35.54 -12.24
C PRO A 27 38.58 -36.95 -12.06
N ASP A 28 38.71 -37.68 -13.17
CA ASP A 28 39.02 -39.12 -13.30
C ASP A 28 40.26 -39.66 -12.54
N ASP A 29 41.11 -38.81 -11.94
CA ASP A 29 42.31 -39.25 -11.21
C ASP A 29 42.04 -39.68 -9.75
N MET A 30 40.86 -39.39 -9.19
CA MET A 30 40.41 -39.89 -7.87
C MET A 30 39.28 -40.92 -7.96
N GLY A 31 38.60 -41.01 -9.11
CA GLY A 31 37.38 -41.84 -9.31
C GLY A 31 37.58 -43.36 -9.25
N ARG A 32 38.82 -43.84 -9.14
CA ARG A 32 39.11 -45.27 -8.93
C ARG A 32 39.25 -45.66 -7.45
N PHE A 33 39.44 -44.71 -6.54
CA PHE A 33 39.62 -45.00 -5.11
C PHE A 33 38.36 -44.78 -4.26
N THR A 34 37.36 -44.04 -4.76
CA THR A 34 36.10 -43.77 -4.05
C THR A 34 35.00 -44.81 -4.27
N ARG A 35 35.34 -46.03 -4.71
CA ARG A 35 34.32 -47.09 -4.85
C ARG A 35 33.90 -47.77 -3.53
N MET A 36 34.45 -47.41 -2.37
CA MET A 36 34.14 -48.14 -1.12
C MET A 36 34.15 -47.34 0.20
N GLU A 37 34.33 -46.03 0.21
CA GLU A 37 34.29 -45.27 1.49
C GLU A 37 33.37 -44.06 1.38
N ASP A 38 32.33 -44.06 2.23
CA ASP A 38 31.35 -43.01 2.50
C ASP A 38 31.71 -41.64 1.90
N ILE A 39 31.07 -41.26 0.79
CA ILE A 39 31.09 -39.87 0.32
C ILE A 39 30.53 -39.03 1.47
N LYS A 40 31.41 -38.32 2.18
CA LYS A 40 31.01 -37.44 3.27
C LYS A 40 30.33 -36.23 2.64
N PHE A 41 29.01 -36.33 2.42
CA PHE A 41 28.14 -35.24 1.92
C PHE A 41 28.33 -33.91 2.69
N LYS A 42 28.84 -33.99 3.92
CA LYS A 42 29.17 -32.83 4.77
C LYS A 42 30.31 -31.95 4.25
N ASP A 43 31.19 -32.45 3.39
CA ASP A 43 32.38 -31.72 2.91
C ASP A 43 32.24 -31.18 1.48
N VAL A 44 31.15 -31.51 0.78
CA VAL A 44 30.88 -31.02 -0.57
C VAL A 44 30.54 -29.52 -0.52
N THR A 45 31.28 -28.73 -1.30
CA THR A 45 31.15 -27.26 -1.35
C THR A 45 30.41 -26.76 -2.58
N GLU A 46 30.37 -27.54 -3.65
CA GLU A 46 29.75 -27.19 -4.93
C GLU A 46 28.93 -28.39 -5.42
N LEU A 47 27.69 -28.14 -5.87
CA LEU A 47 26.81 -29.17 -6.40
C LEU A 47 26.12 -28.65 -7.66
N GLN A 48 26.34 -29.35 -8.77
CA GLN A 48 25.69 -29.08 -10.05
C GLN A 48 24.68 -30.17 -10.43
N LEU A 49 23.43 -29.77 -10.62
CA LEU A 49 22.29 -30.64 -10.95
C LEU A 49 21.53 -30.07 -12.16
N SER A 50 22.27 -29.66 -13.20
CA SER A 50 21.71 -29.10 -14.42
C SER A 50 21.09 -30.18 -15.33
N PHE A 51 20.00 -29.88 -16.04
CA PHE A 51 19.39 -30.74 -17.06
C PHE A 51 18.93 -32.12 -16.57
N ARG A 52 18.34 -32.21 -15.37
CA ARG A 52 17.90 -33.48 -14.77
C ARG A 52 16.38 -33.65 -14.65
N ASN A 53 15.60 -32.73 -15.23
CA ASN A 53 14.13 -32.70 -15.14
C ASN A 53 13.63 -32.80 -13.68
N ILE A 54 14.31 -32.12 -12.77
CA ILE A 54 13.95 -32.08 -11.36
C ILE A 54 12.67 -31.26 -11.20
N LEU A 55 11.65 -31.83 -10.55
CA LEU A 55 10.38 -31.17 -10.22
C LEU A 55 10.37 -30.64 -8.78
N GLN A 56 10.92 -31.41 -7.84
CA GLN A 56 10.94 -31.10 -6.42
C GLN A 56 12.35 -31.19 -5.84
N ILE A 57 12.71 -30.19 -5.03
CA ILE A 57 13.98 -30.14 -4.32
C ILE A 57 13.81 -30.92 -3.02
N HIS A 58 14.55 -32.01 -2.86
CA HIS A 58 14.56 -32.81 -1.64
C HIS A 58 16.00 -33.23 -1.28
N SER A 59 16.19 -33.79 -0.09
CA SER A 59 17.44 -34.45 0.34
C SER A 59 18.71 -33.57 0.41
N LEU A 60 18.61 -32.25 0.19
CA LEU A 60 19.76 -31.33 0.27
C LEU A 60 20.19 -30.98 1.70
N TRP A 61 19.47 -31.47 2.72
CA TRP A 61 19.72 -31.17 4.13
C TRP A 61 21.05 -31.69 4.69
N GLN A 62 21.69 -32.61 3.97
CA GLN A 62 22.96 -33.21 4.36
C GLN A 62 24.17 -32.29 4.08
N PHE A 63 24.02 -31.30 3.18
CA PHE A 63 25.11 -30.46 2.67
C PHE A 63 25.37 -29.20 3.51
N LYS A 64 25.88 -29.39 4.74
CA LYS A 64 26.10 -28.29 5.69
C LYS A 64 27.14 -27.25 5.26
N LYS A 65 28.05 -27.58 4.34
CA LYS A 65 29.12 -26.69 3.85
C LYS A 65 28.94 -26.23 2.41
N LEU A 66 27.76 -26.46 1.82
CA LEU A 66 27.53 -26.08 0.43
C LEU A 66 27.62 -24.57 0.27
N THR A 67 28.39 -24.14 -0.71
CA THR A 67 28.60 -22.72 -1.05
C THR A 67 28.04 -22.38 -2.43
N LYS A 68 27.97 -23.35 -3.34
CA LYS A 68 27.46 -23.19 -4.70
C LYS A 68 26.47 -24.30 -5.02
N LEU A 69 25.26 -23.91 -5.41
CA LEU A 69 24.22 -24.82 -5.85
C LEU A 69 23.70 -24.36 -7.21
N GLN A 70 23.82 -25.25 -8.19
CA GLN A 70 23.38 -25.00 -9.55
C GLN A 70 22.29 -26.02 -9.93
N LEU A 71 21.08 -25.53 -10.14
CA LEU A 71 19.85 -26.27 -10.44
C LEU A 71 19.19 -25.76 -11.72
N ASP A 72 19.98 -25.22 -12.64
CA ASP A 72 19.50 -24.63 -13.88
C ASP A 72 18.96 -25.69 -14.87
N ASN A 73 18.04 -25.29 -15.75
CA ASN A 73 17.46 -26.15 -16.78
C ASN A 73 16.76 -27.39 -16.18
N ASN A 74 15.88 -27.17 -15.21
CA ASN A 74 15.01 -28.19 -14.63
C ASN A 74 13.54 -27.76 -14.76
N ILE A 75 12.63 -28.45 -14.09
CA ILE A 75 11.18 -28.16 -14.11
C ILE A 75 10.67 -27.84 -12.70
N ILE A 76 11.52 -27.22 -11.88
CA ILE A 76 11.22 -26.88 -10.48
C ILE A 76 10.13 -25.82 -10.46
N GLU A 77 9.07 -26.06 -9.70
CA GLU A 77 7.94 -25.12 -9.54
C GLU A 77 8.01 -24.34 -8.22
N LYS A 78 8.63 -24.92 -7.19
CA LYS A 78 8.73 -24.34 -5.85
C LYS A 78 10.15 -24.42 -5.30
N ILE A 79 10.55 -23.35 -4.62
CA ILE A 79 11.83 -23.29 -3.92
C ILE A 79 11.61 -23.83 -2.51
N GLU A 80 11.98 -25.08 -2.27
CA GLU A 80 11.82 -25.76 -0.99
C GLU A 80 13.09 -26.53 -0.58
N ALA A 81 13.12 -27.00 0.67
CA ALA A 81 14.21 -27.79 1.23
C ALA A 81 15.62 -27.14 1.22
N LEU A 82 15.71 -25.81 1.06
CA LEU A 82 16.98 -25.06 1.13
C LEU A 82 17.32 -24.53 2.53
N GLU A 83 16.45 -24.74 3.53
CA GLU A 83 16.54 -24.16 4.88
C GLU A 83 17.85 -24.46 5.64
N SER A 84 18.47 -25.58 5.31
CA SER A 84 19.69 -26.09 5.94
C SER A 84 20.97 -25.49 5.36
N LEU A 85 20.90 -24.84 4.19
CA LEU A 85 22.06 -24.42 3.40
C LEU A 85 22.54 -23.01 3.79
N VAL A 86 22.73 -22.77 5.09
CA VAL A 86 23.08 -21.45 5.65
C VAL A 86 24.42 -20.86 5.17
N HIS A 87 25.26 -21.67 4.52
CA HIS A 87 26.56 -21.30 3.96
C HIS A 87 26.54 -21.01 2.46
N LEU A 88 25.36 -21.07 1.82
CA LEU A 88 25.24 -20.89 0.39
C LEU A 88 25.57 -19.44 -0.01
N VAL A 89 26.45 -19.30 -1.00
CA VAL A 89 26.93 -18.01 -1.53
C VAL A 89 26.38 -17.78 -2.95
N TRP A 90 26.23 -18.85 -3.74
CA TRP A 90 25.69 -18.79 -5.08
C TRP A 90 24.60 -19.84 -5.29
N LEU A 91 23.45 -19.38 -5.78
CA LEU A 91 22.30 -20.19 -6.16
C LEU A 91 21.89 -19.86 -7.59
N ASP A 92 21.87 -20.87 -8.45
CA ASP A 92 21.34 -20.77 -9.81
C ASP A 92 20.12 -21.68 -9.96
N LEU A 93 18.96 -21.05 -10.20
CA LEU A 93 17.67 -21.66 -10.45
C LEU A 93 17.11 -21.21 -11.81
N SER A 94 17.99 -20.83 -12.74
CA SER A 94 17.60 -20.34 -14.06
C SER A 94 16.93 -21.44 -14.89
N PHE A 95 16.03 -21.07 -15.81
CA PHE A 95 15.31 -22.01 -16.68
C PHE A 95 14.56 -23.09 -15.88
N ASN A 96 13.69 -22.63 -14.99
CA ASN A 96 12.75 -23.45 -14.22
C ASN A 96 11.32 -22.89 -14.38
N ASN A 97 10.34 -23.43 -13.66
CA ASN A 97 8.94 -23.00 -13.71
C ASN A 97 8.50 -22.32 -12.40
N ILE A 98 9.41 -21.64 -11.70
CA ILE A 98 9.12 -21.02 -10.41
C ILE A 98 8.19 -19.82 -10.58
N GLU A 99 7.10 -19.77 -9.81
CA GLU A 99 6.11 -18.69 -9.85
C GLU A 99 6.23 -17.70 -8.68
N VAL A 100 6.67 -18.20 -7.52
CA VAL A 100 6.78 -17.42 -6.28
C VAL A 100 8.16 -17.63 -5.68
N ILE A 101 8.77 -16.54 -5.21
CA ILE A 101 10.02 -16.61 -4.46
C ILE A 101 9.66 -16.92 -3.00
N GLU A 102 10.10 -18.08 -2.51
CA GLU A 102 9.90 -18.54 -1.14
C GLU A 102 11.08 -19.42 -0.70
N GLY A 103 11.16 -19.80 0.58
CA GLY A 103 12.16 -20.77 1.05
C GLY A 103 13.62 -20.28 1.08
N LEU A 104 13.87 -18.98 0.88
CA LEU A 104 15.22 -18.38 0.88
C LEU A 104 15.60 -17.70 2.21
N ASP A 105 14.71 -17.69 3.21
CA ASP A 105 14.88 -16.89 4.43
C ASP A 105 16.14 -17.22 5.25
N THR A 106 16.62 -18.46 5.18
CA THR A 106 17.78 -18.93 5.95
C THR A 106 19.14 -18.64 5.27
N LEU A 107 19.13 -18.25 3.99
CA LEU A 107 20.33 -18.11 3.15
C LEU A 107 21.02 -16.75 3.33
N VAL A 108 21.35 -16.39 4.57
CA VAL A 108 21.87 -15.05 4.93
C VAL A 108 23.19 -14.66 4.27
N LYS A 109 23.96 -15.64 3.77
CA LYS A 109 25.26 -15.46 3.09
C LYS A 109 25.16 -15.44 1.56
N LEU A 110 23.95 -15.50 1.01
CA LEU A 110 23.76 -15.56 -0.43
C LEU A 110 24.19 -14.24 -1.07
N GLN A 111 25.17 -14.31 -1.97
CA GLN A 111 25.72 -13.15 -2.68
C GLN A 111 25.27 -13.11 -4.14
N LYS A 112 24.99 -14.26 -4.74
CA LYS A 112 24.60 -14.39 -6.14
C LYS A 112 23.36 -15.26 -6.26
N LEU A 113 22.29 -14.71 -6.83
CA LEU A 113 21.04 -15.44 -7.10
C LEU A 113 20.64 -15.24 -8.56
N SER A 114 20.45 -16.35 -9.27
CA SER A 114 19.90 -16.33 -10.63
C SER A 114 18.58 -17.08 -10.68
N LEU A 115 17.53 -16.37 -11.06
CA LEU A 115 16.17 -16.83 -11.33
C LEU A 115 15.77 -16.51 -12.78
N TYR A 116 16.75 -16.44 -13.68
CA TYR A 116 16.54 -16.07 -15.07
C TYR A 116 15.63 -17.09 -15.78
N SER A 117 14.68 -16.64 -16.61
CA SER A 117 13.75 -17.53 -17.33
C SER A 117 12.91 -18.41 -16.39
N ASN A 118 12.14 -17.78 -15.51
CA ASN A 118 11.11 -18.40 -14.67
C ASN A 118 9.75 -17.72 -14.93
N ARG A 119 8.75 -17.93 -14.06
CA ARG A 119 7.38 -17.37 -14.20
C ARG A 119 7.03 -16.42 -13.04
N ILE A 120 8.04 -15.81 -12.44
CA ILE A 120 7.86 -14.98 -11.24
C ILE A 120 7.15 -13.69 -11.62
N SER A 121 6.07 -13.37 -10.90
CA SER A 121 5.25 -12.17 -11.15
C SER A 121 5.53 -11.03 -10.16
N LYS A 122 6.16 -11.33 -9.01
CA LYS A 122 6.42 -10.36 -7.95
C LYS A 122 7.71 -10.69 -7.20
N ILE A 123 8.42 -9.65 -6.75
CA ILE A 123 9.62 -9.79 -5.92
C ILE A 123 9.24 -9.63 -4.44
N GLU A 124 9.30 -10.72 -3.68
CA GLU A 124 8.96 -10.76 -2.25
C GLU A 124 9.71 -11.88 -1.51
N HIS A 125 9.57 -11.95 -0.19
CA HIS A 125 10.13 -13.01 0.67
C HIS A 125 11.65 -13.23 0.55
N MET A 126 12.41 -12.15 0.41
CA MET A 126 13.88 -12.16 0.33
C MET A 126 14.53 -11.23 1.37
N ASP A 127 13.81 -10.90 2.44
CA ASP A 127 14.18 -9.88 3.42
C ASP A 127 15.53 -10.14 4.13
N THR A 128 15.95 -11.41 4.20
CA THR A 128 17.12 -11.86 4.94
C THR A 128 18.41 -11.84 4.10
N LEU A 129 18.33 -11.72 2.78
CA LEU A 129 19.45 -11.81 1.83
C LEU A 129 20.28 -10.51 1.78
N ARG A 130 20.82 -10.08 2.92
CA ARG A 130 21.52 -8.78 3.08
C ARG A 130 22.86 -8.71 2.34
N GLU A 131 23.47 -9.85 2.06
CA GLU A 131 24.75 -9.96 1.34
C GLU A 131 24.59 -10.06 -0.18
N LEU A 132 23.37 -10.01 -0.71
CA LEU A 132 23.11 -10.16 -2.13
C LEU A 132 23.77 -9.03 -2.95
N GLN A 133 24.64 -9.41 -3.88
CA GLN A 133 25.41 -8.51 -4.75
C GLN A 133 24.99 -8.61 -6.21
N ILE A 134 24.65 -9.82 -6.67
CA ILE A 134 24.25 -10.10 -8.04
C ILE A 134 22.89 -10.77 -8.02
N PHE A 135 21.91 -10.13 -8.66
CA PHE A 135 20.57 -10.68 -8.80
C PHE A 135 20.15 -10.66 -10.26
N SER A 136 19.84 -11.84 -10.80
CA SER A 136 19.32 -11.99 -12.15
C SER A 136 17.92 -12.57 -12.09
N ILE A 137 16.93 -11.81 -12.55
CA ILE A 137 15.53 -12.22 -12.65
C ILE A 137 14.96 -11.83 -14.03
N GLY A 138 15.81 -11.80 -15.05
CA GLY A 138 15.39 -11.56 -16.43
C GLY A 138 14.47 -12.67 -16.97
N LYS A 139 13.68 -12.36 -18.00
CA LYS A 139 12.69 -13.26 -18.61
C LYS A 139 11.72 -13.88 -17.59
N ASN A 140 11.07 -13.03 -16.80
CA ASN A 140 10.01 -13.41 -15.88
C ASN A 140 8.73 -12.60 -16.24
N ASN A 141 7.71 -12.67 -15.38
CA ASN A 141 6.42 -12.01 -15.57
C ASN A 141 6.26 -10.75 -14.69
N LEU A 142 7.35 -10.03 -14.40
CA LEU A 142 7.29 -8.80 -13.60
C LEU A 142 6.69 -7.65 -14.44
N THR A 143 5.52 -7.16 -14.04
CA THR A 143 4.78 -6.11 -14.77
C THR A 143 4.82 -4.74 -14.09
N ILE A 144 4.97 -4.69 -12.77
CA ILE A 144 4.81 -3.47 -11.97
C ILE A 144 6.19 -2.88 -11.64
N LEU A 145 6.47 -1.65 -12.13
CA LEU A 145 7.72 -0.94 -11.82
C LEU A 145 7.96 -0.74 -10.32
N LYS A 146 6.89 -0.46 -9.57
CA LYS A 146 6.96 -0.22 -8.11
C LYS A 146 7.49 -1.43 -7.33
N ASP A 147 7.44 -2.64 -7.88
CA ASP A 147 7.99 -3.83 -7.21
C ASP A 147 9.52 -3.76 -7.08
N VAL A 148 10.18 -2.98 -7.95
CA VAL A 148 11.63 -2.72 -7.85
C VAL A 148 11.98 -1.97 -6.56
N ILE A 149 11.04 -1.22 -5.96
CA ILE A 149 11.26 -0.53 -4.67
C ILE A 149 11.62 -1.54 -3.58
N TYR A 150 11.11 -2.77 -3.66
CA TYR A 150 11.45 -3.84 -2.70
C TYR A 150 12.96 -4.14 -2.68
N LEU A 151 13.63 -4.02 -3.83
CA LEU A 151 15.08 -4.26 -3.95
C LEU A 151 15.94 -3.26 -3.16
N ARG A 152 15.39 -2.11 -2.71
CA ARG A 152 16.09 -1.12 -1.87
C ARG A 152 16.64 -1.71 -0.57
N ARG A 153 16.07 -2.84 -0.12
CA ARG A 153 16.53 -3.58 1.06
C ARG A 153 17.93 -4.17 0.88
N PHE A 154 18.32 -4.49 -0.36
CA PHE A 154 19.62 -5.07 -0.70
C PHE A 154 20.69 -4.00 -0.85
N LYS A 155 21.26 -3.56 0.28
CA LYS A 155 22.26 -2.48 0.33
C LYS A 155 23.54 -2.78 -0.48
N ASN A 156 23.86 -4.06 -0.66
CA ASN A 156 25.07 -4.53 -1.34
C ASN A 156 24.83 -4.91 -2.82
N LEU A 157 23.62 -4.71 -3.34
CA LEU A 157 23.28 -5.08 -4.71
C LEU A 157 24.03 -4.18 -5.70
N ARG A 158 24.84 -4.79 -6.56
CA ARG A 158 25.68 -4.08 -7.55
C ARG A 158 25.31 -4.44 -8.99
N VAL A 159 24.79 -5.64 -9.22
CA VAL A 159 24.42 -6.13 -10.55
C VAL A 159 22.99 -6.62 -10.51
N LEU A 160 22.15 -6.06 -11.37
CA LEU A 160 20.75 -6.41 -11.51
C LEU A 160 20.44 -6.68 -12.98
N ASN A 161 19.78 -7.79 -13.25
CA ASN A 161 19.27 -8.11 -14.58
C ASN A 161 17.78 -8.41 -14.49
N LEU A 162 16.97 -7.53 -15.08
CA LEU A 162 15.52 -7.62 -15.21
C LEU A 162 15.11 -7.77 -16.69
N ALA A 163 16.07 -7.76 -17.63
CA ALA A 163 15.81 -7.82 -19.06
C ALA A 163 14.84 -8.95 -19.45
N GLY A 164 13.86 -8.63 -20.30
CA GLY A 164 12.85 -9.58 -20.78
C GLY A 164 11.64 -9.75 -19.85
N ASN A 165 11.47 -8.87 -18.86
CA ASN A 165 10.21 -8.72 -18.13
C ASN A 165 9.34 -7.63 -18.76
N PRO A 166 7.99 -7.73 -18.69
CA PRO A 166 7.08 -6.70 -19.19
C PRO A 166 7.34 -5.29 -18.65
N LEU A 167 7.83 -5.14 -17.41
CA LEU A 167 8.19 -3.84 -16.84
C LEU A 167 9.31 -3.10 -17.59
N CYS A 168 10.08 -3.80 -18.44
CA CYS A 168 11.15 -3.20 -19.24
C CYS A 168 10.62 -2.40 -20.44
N ASP A 169 9.34 -2.57 -20.78
CA ASP A 169 8.70 -1.86 -21.90
C ASP A 169 8.35 -0.40 -21.55
N ASP A 170 8.40 -0.04 -20.26
CA ASP A 170 8.17 1.32 -19.79
C ASP A 170 9.36 2.24 -20.12
N GLU A 171 9.09 3.44 -20.65
CA GLU A 171 10.12 4.43 -21.00
C GLU A 171 10.90 4.91 -19.77
N GLU A 172 10.24 4.99 -18.61
CA GLU A 172 10.84 5.45 -17.35
C GLU A 172 11.55 4.32 -16.60
N TYR A 173 11.47 3.07 -17.05
CA TYR A 173 12.03 1.90 -16.38
C TYR A 173 13.48 2.13 -15.90
N MET A 174 14.37 2.51 -16.81
CA MET A 174 15.79 2.68 -16.49
C MET A 174 16.01 3.79 -15.45
N LEU A 175 15.32 4.92 -15.62
CA LEU A 175 15.42 6.04 -14.69
C LEU A 175 14.86 5.65 -13.32
N PHE A 176 13.71 4.98 -13.29
CA PHE A 176 13.07 4.52 -12.06
C PHE A 176 13.94 3.53 -11.29
N VAL A 177 14.51 2.52 -11.95
CA VAL A 177 15.36 1.53 -11.28
C VAL A 177 16.61 2.17 -10.69
N VAL A 178 17.34 2.99 -11.46
CA VAL A 178 18.57 3.64 -10.99
C VAL A 178 18.29 4.67 -9.88
N ALA A 179 17.18 5.40 -9.97
CA ALA A 179 16.72 6.32 -8.94
C ALA A 179 16.54 5.64 -7.58
N HIS A 180 15.93 4.44 -7.58
CA HIS A 180 15.64 3.70 -6.36
C HIS A 180 16.84 2.86 -5.88
N LEU A 181 17.76 2.49 -6.77
CA LEU A 181 18.93 1.66 -6.49
C LEU A 181 20.25 2.40 -6.85
N PRO A 182 20.67 3.39 -6.03
CA PRO A 182 21.83 4.24 -6.37
C PRO A 182 23.18 3.51 -6.32
N ASN A 183 23.27 2.35 -5.65
CA ASN A 183 24.51 1.58 -5.53
C ASN A 183 24.73 0.61 -6.72
N LEU A 184 23.82 0.62 -7.69
CA LEU A 184 23.86 -0.30 -8.81
C LEU A 184 24.95 0.12 -9.82
N VAL A 185 25.82 -0.84 -10.16
CA VAL A 185 26.90 -0.64 -11.13
C VAL A 185 26.47 -1.12 -12.52
N TYR A 186 25.77 -2.25 -12.59
CA TYR A 186 25.29 -2.82 -13.84
C TYR A 186 23.78 -3.10 -13.79
N LEU A 187 23.07 -2.61 -14.80
CA LEU A 187 21.65 -2.88 -15.05
C LEU A 187 21.51 -3.51 -16.43
N ASP A 188 20.91 -4.70 -16.51
CA ASP A 188 20.62 -5.39 -17.80
C ASP A 188 21.84 -5.50 -18.72
N TYR A 189 22.98 -5.88 -18.12
CA TYR A 189 24.29 -5.99 -18.78
C TYR A 189 24.88 -4.66 -19.30
N LYS A 190 24.27 -3.52 -18.96
CA LYS A 190 24.78 -2.18 -19.27
C LYS A 190 25.38 -1.55 -18.01
N LEU A 191 26.48 -0.83 -18.19
CA LEU A 191 27.11 -0.04 -17.13
C LEU A 191 26.24 1.19 -16.83
N VAL A 192 25.94 1.42 -15.55
CA VAL A 192 25.26 2.63 -15.11
C VAL A 192 26.30 3.75 -15.01
N HIS A 193 26.17 4.77 -15.85
CA HIS A 193 27.05 5.93 -15.84
C HIS A 193 26.56 7.00 -14.84
N ASP A 194 27.49 7.79 -14.30
CA ASP A 194 27.19 8.88 -13.35
C ASP A 194 26.17 9.91 -13.90
N THR A 195 26.13 10.09 -15.23
CA THR A 195 25.14 10.94 -15.90
C THR A 195 23.73 10.38 -15.77
N THR A 196 23.55 9.07 -15.96
CA THR A 196 22.27 8.37 -15.77
C THR A 196 21.83 8.44 -14.31
N VAL A 197 22.76 8.27 -13.37
CA VAL A 197 22.48 8.41 -11.92
C VAL A 197 21.96 9.83 -11.63
N SER A 198 22.63 10.86 -12.16
CA SER A 198 22.23 12.26 -11.94
C SER A 198 20.82 12.57 -12.48
N ILE A 199 20.51 12.12 -13.70
CA ILE A 199 19.19 12.30 -14.32
C ILE A 199 18.11 11.54 -13.52
N SER A 200 18.39 10.29 -13.14
CA SER A 200 17.45 9.48 -12.35
C SER A 200 17.20 10.08 -10.96
N ALA A 201 18.21 10.63 -10.30
CA ALA A 201 18.08 11.30 -9.01
C ALA A 201 17.23 12.57 -9.09
N PHE A 202 17.40 13.35 -10.17
CA PHE A 202 16.54 14.50 -10.44
C PHE A 202 15.08 14.07 -10.63
N HIS A 203 14.83 13.05 -11.44
CA HIS A 203 13.49 12.50 -11.67
C HIS A 203 12.83 11.99 -10.38
N ALA A 204 13.60 11.30 -9.52
CA ALA A 204 13.12 10.82 -8.22
C ALA A 204 12.67 11.98 -7.32
N CYS A 205 13.46 13.06 -7.29
CA CYS A 205 13.16 14.26 -6.54
C CYS A 205 11.90 14.97 -7.06
N GLU A 206 11.71 15.03 -8.39
CA GLU A 206 10.49 15.57 -8.98
C GLU A 206 9.25 14.76 -8.59
N ILE A 207 9.33 13.44 -8.64
CA ILE A 207 8.23 12.55 -8.20
C ILE A 207 7.90 12.81 -6.72
N GLU A 208 8.91 12.88 -5.85
CA GLU A 208 8.71 13.14 -4.41
C GLU A 208 8.10 14.52 -4.17
N HIS A 209 8.55 15.54 -4.90
CA HIS A 209 7.99 16.89 -4.85
C HIS A 209 6.52 16.93 -5.30
N GLN A 210 6.18 16.23 -6.38
CA GLN A 210 4.80 16.10 -6.86
C GLN A 210 3.91 15.40 -5.82
N HIS A 211 4.40 14.34 -5.18
CA HIS A 211 3.66 13.67 -4.10
C HIS A 211 3.41 14.58 -2.90
N LEU A 212 4.43 15.32 -2.45
CA LEU A 212 4.30 16.25 -1.32
C LEU A 212 3.33 17.39 -1.63
N THR A 213 3.43 17.97 -2.82
CA THR A 213 2.52 19.03 -3.27
C THR A 213 1.08 18.55 -3.37
N ALA A 214 0.84 17.37 -3.94
CA ALA A 214 -0.50 16.75 -3.99
C ALA A 214 -1.07 16.52 -2.58
N HIS A 215 -0.27 15.99 -1.65
CA HIS A 215 -0.68 15.80 -0.26
C HIS A 215 -1.05 17.12 0.43
N LEU A 216 -0.23 18.16 0.26
CA LEU A 216 -0.51 19.49 0.80
C LEU A 216 -1.81 20.07 0.23
N LEU A 217 -2.01 19.98 -1.09
CA LEU A 217 -3.24 20.47 -1.73
C LEU A 217 -4.49 19.77 -1.18
N CYS A 218 -4.45 18.44 -1.03
CA CYS A 218 -5.54 17.69 -0.41
C CYS A 218 -5.79 18.15 1.03
N TRP A 219 -4.73 18.32 1.83
CA TRP A 219 -4.84 18.80 3.20
C TRP A 219 -5.49 20.19 3.27
N TYR A 220 -5.08 21.14 2.43
CA TYR A 220 -5.70 22.47 2.36
C TYR A 220 -7.19 22.40 1.97
N ALA A 221 -7.54 21.57 0.99
CA ALA A 221 -8.92 21.39 0.55
C ALA A 221 -9.80 20.83 1.68
N SER A 222 -9.34 19.78 2.37
CA SER A 222 -10.07 19.18 3.50
C SER A 222 -10.26 20.17 4.65
N ASN A 223 -9.23 20.96 4.99
CA ASN A 223 -9.35 21.97 6.05
C ASN A 223 -10.29 23.12 5.66
N THR A 224 -10.28 23.54 4.40
CA THR A 224 -11.19 24.60 3.93
C THR A 224 -12.65 24.13 4.01
N LEU A 225 -12.92 22.89 3.59
CA LEU A 225 -14.25 22.28 3.72
C LEU A 225 -14.67 22.13 5.19
N ALA A 226 -13.77 21.67 6.06
CA ALA A 226 -14.04 21.51 7.49
C ALA A 226 -14.35 22.87 8.15
N PHE A 227 -13.55 23.90 7.88
CA PHE A 227 -13.77 25.25 8.41
C PHE A 227 -15.09 25.86 7.90
N GLY A 228 -15.43 25.64 6.62
CA GLY A 228 -16.71 26.05 6.05
C GLY A 228 -17.91 25.34 6.70
N ALA A 229 -17.80 24.03 6.90
CA ALA A 229 -18.83 23.22 7.56
C ALA A 229 -19.03 23.64 9.02
N GLU A 230 -17.94 23.88 9.77
CA GLU A 230 -18.02 24.35 11.16
C GLU A 230 -18.68 25.74 11.25
N SER A 231 -18.37 26.63 10.31
CA SER A 231 -18.99 27.97 10.23
C SER A 231 -20.48 27.90 9.94
N LEU A 232 -20.91 27.02 9.01
CA LEU A 232 -22.32 26.78 8.72
C LEU A 232 -23.05 26.18 9.92
N GLN A 233 -22.43 25.19 10.60
CA GLN A 233 -23.02 24.56 11.77
C GLN A 233 -23.21 25.55 12.93
N LYS A 234 -22.26 26.49 13.12
CA LYS A 234 -22.39 27.59 14.10
C LYS A 234 -23.53 28.54 13.73
N LEU A 235 -23.68 28.88 12.45
CA LEU A 235 -24.77 29.75 11.98
C LEU A 235 -26.14 29.08 12.16
N ASP A 236 -26.23 27.79 11.80
CA ASP A 236 -27.45 26.99 12.00
C ASP A 236 -27.80 26.88 13.49
N LEU A 237 -26.80 26.66 14.37
CA LEU A 237 -27.02 26.63 15.81
C LEU A 237 -27.54 27.99 16.34
N GLN A 238 -26.95 29.11 15.92
CA GLN A 238 -27.44 30.44 16.27
C GLN A 238 -28.87 30.69 15.80
N LYS A 239 -29.23 30.20 14.60
CA LYS A 239 -30.61 30.24 14.11
C LYS A 239 -31.53 29.42 15.02
N HIS A 240 -31.11 28.24 15.46
CA HIS A 240 -31.91 27.41 16.36
C HIS A 240 -32.07 28.06 17.75
N GLU A 241 -31.01 28.67 18.30
CA GLU A 241 -31.05 29.41 19.58
C GLU A 241 -32.01 30.61 19.52
N THR A 242 -31.95 31.41 18.46
CA THR A 242 -32.85 32.57 18.28
C THR A 242 -34.31 32.16 18.03
N ALA A 243 -34.52 30.94 17.54
CA ALA A 243 -35.83 30.29 17.41
C ALA A 243 -36.26 29.52 18.68
N PHE A 244 -35.43 29.48 19.73
CA PHE A 244 -35.66 28.74 20.99
C PHE A 244 -35.93 27.24 20.80
N VAL A 245 -35.24 26.63 19.83
CA VAL A 245 -35.37 25.20 19.49
C VAL A 245 -34.01 24.51 19.38
N GLU A 246 -32.99 25.05 20.04
CA GLU A 246 -31.67 24.46 20.09
C GLU A 246 -31.70 23.00 20.58
N TYR A 247 -30.94 22.14 19.89
CA TYR A 247 -30.78 20.72 20.20
C TYR A 247 -32.06 19.86 20.21
N LEU A 248 -33.17 20.35 19.64
CA LEU A 248 -34.42 19.59 19.50
C LEU A 248 -34.53 18.82 18.16
N ASN A 249 -33.58 19.01 17.25
CA ASN A 249 -33.55 18.41 15.91
C ASN A 249 -32.91 17.02 15.85
N GLY A 250 -32.90 16.27 16.96
CA GLY A 250 -32.29 14.95 17.01
C GLY A 250 -32.38 14.29 18.39
N THR A 251 -31.45 13.38 18.68
CA THR A 251 -31.44 12.60 19.93
C THR A 251 -30.81 13.33 21.10
N PHE A 252 -30.12 14.46 20.87
CA PHE A 252 -29.29 15.13 21.87
C PHE A 252 -30.04 15.39 23.19
N LEU A 253 -31.25 15.97 23.13
CA LEU A 253 -32.03 16.22 24.34
C LEU A 253 -32.33 14.93 25.10
N PHE A 254 -32.71 13.87 24.40
CA PHE A 254 -32.96 12.57 25.02
C PHE A 254 -31.68 12.03 25.67
N ASP A 255 -30.57 12.06 24.96
CA ASP A 255 -29.28 11.55 25.45
C ASP A 255 -28.81 12.32 26.70
N SER A 256 -28.87 13.65 26.67
CA SER A 256 -28.49 14.51 27.78
C SER A 256 -29.36 14.30 29.03
N LEU A 257 -30.65 14.02 28.87
CA LEU A 257 -31.55 13.73 29.99
C LEU A 257 -31.18 12.47 30.78
N TYR A 258 -30.52 11.49 30.13
CA TYR A 258 -30.15 10.22 30.74
C TYR A 258 -28.63 10.07 30.96
N GLU A 259 -27.83 11.07 30.60
CA GLU A 259 -26.35 11.00 30.66
C GLU A 259 -25.82 10.82 32.08
N ASP A 260 -26.45 11.47 33.07
CA ASP A 260 -26.11 11.37 34.49
C ASP A 260 -26.88 10.27 35.24
N ASP A 261 -27.77 9.54 34.57
CA ASP A 261 -28.56 8.48 35.20
C ASP A 261 -27.80 7.15 35.22
N THR A 262 -26.97 6.99 36.26
CA THR A 262 -26.19 5.75 36.49
C THR A 262 -27.07 4.52 36.73
N GLU A 263 -28.35 4.70 37.07
CA GLU A 263 -29.29 3.63 37.39
C GLU A 263 -30.11 3.19 36.17
N ALA A 264 -30.21 4.03 35.12
CA ALA A 264 -30.88 3.70 33.86
C ALA A 264 -30.30 2.44 33.19
N ALA A 265 -29.00 2.18 33.36
CA ALA A 265 -28.35 0.96 32.87
C ALA A 265 -28.89 -0.33 33.52
N LYS A 266 -29.47 -0.24 34.73
CA LYS A 266 -30.06 -1.39 35.43
C LYS A 266 -31.40 -1.82 34.83
N LEU A 267 -32.06 -0.95 34.08
CA LEU A 267 -33.32 -1.27 33.39
C LEU A 267 -33.09 -2.19 32.18
N ALA A 268 -31.88 -2.24 31.63
CA ALA A 268 -31.52 -3.13 30.52
C ALA A 268 -31.60 -4.63 30.88
N TYR A 269 -31.62 -4.98 32.17
CA TYR A 269 -31.78 -6.37 32.64
C TYR A 269 -33.23 -6.86 32.63
N LEU A 270 -34.21 -5.99 32.39
CA LEU A 270 -35.62 -6.37 32.32
C LEU A 270 -35.96 -6.96 30.93
N PRO A 271 -36.59 -8.15 30.87
CA PRO A 271 -36.97 -8.76 29.60
C PRO A 271 -37.95 -7.87 28.81
N GLY A 272 -37.61 -7.55 27.55
CA GLY A 272 -38.41 -6.70 26.66
C GLY A 272 -38.16 -5.18 26.77
N TYR A 273 -37.36 -4.73 27.75
CA TYR A 273 -37.09 -3.31 27.95
C TYR A 273 -36.29 -2.67 26.80
N LEU A 274 -35.35 -3.40 26.21
CA LEU A 274 -34.53 -2.88 25.10
C LEU A 274 -35.38 -2.46 23.90
N ASP A 275 -36.40 -3.25 23.52
CA ASP A 275 -37.31 -2.93 22.42
C ASP A 275 -38.23 -1.75 22.75
N SER A 276 -38.78 -1.72 23.97
CA SER A 276 -39.61 -0.60 24.43
C SER A 276 -38.82 0.70 24.56
N SER A 277 -37.57 0.64 25.00
CA SER A 277 -36.66 1.78 25.14
C SER A 277 -36.29 2.39 23.78
N VAL A 278 -35.96 1.55 22.79
CA VAL A 278 -35.68 2.01 21.42
C VAL A 278 -36.93 2.64 20.78
N THR A 279 -38.11 2.06 21.02
CA THR A 279 -39.38 2.58 20.50
C THR A 279 -39.72 3.93 21.15
N TYR A 280 -39.63 4.03 22.47
CA TYR A 280 -39.85 5.28 23.21
C TYR A 280 -38.87 6.39 22.78
N ARG A 281 -37.58 6.07 22.63
CA ARG A 281 -36.56 7.00 22.12
C ARG A 281 -36.95 7.57 20.75
N LYS A 282 -37.42 6.73 19.82
CA LYS A 282 -37.86 7.18 18.49
C LYS A 282 -39.07 8.10 18.57
N GLU A 283 -40.06 7.76 19.38
CA GLU A 283 -41.26 8.59 19.55
C GLU A 283 -40.93 9.93 20.20
N PHE A 284 -40.07 9.95 21.22
CA PHE A 284 -39.60 11.17 21.87
C PHE A 284 -38.90 12.11 20.89
N VAL A 285 -37.95 11.57 20.10
CA VAL A 285 -37.25 12.34 19.07
C VAL A 285 -38.22 12.88 18.03
N SER A 286 -39.21 12.08 17.60
CA SER A 286 -40.24 12.54 16.65
C SER A 286 -41.08 13.70 17.21
N VAL A 287 -41.38 13.70 18.51
CA VAL A 287 -42.08 14.83 19.15
C VAL A 287 -41.17 16.06 19.20
N CYS A 288 -39.89 15.90 19.56
CA CYS A 288 -38.92 16.99 19.58
C CYS A 288 -38.75 17.63 18.19
N GLU A 289 -38.65 16.81 17.13
CA GLU A 289 -38.58 17.28 15.75
C GLU A 289 -39.83 18.07 15.32
N LYS A 290 -41.02 17.68 15.80
CA LYS A 290 -42.26 18.44 15.54
C LYS A 290 -42.23 19.81 16.22
N VAL A 291 -41.76 19.88 17.46
CA VAL A 291 -41.60 21.15 18.20
C VAL A 291 -40.56 22.03 17.53
N PHE A 292 -39.43 21.45 17.12
CA PHE A 292 -38.37 22.11 16.37
C PHE A 292 -38.88 22.77 15.10
N ASN A 293 -39.59 22.01 14.26
CA ASN A 293 -40.17 22.52 13.02
C ASN A 293 -41.24 23.59 13.25
N TYR A 294 -42.02 23.47 14.33
CA TYR A 294 -43.01 24.48 14.70
C TYR A 294 -42.35 25.79 15.14
N GLY A 295 -41.31 25.71 15.99
CA GLY A 295 -40.55 26.87 16.45
C GLY A 295 -39.86 27.61 15.30
N LEU A 296 -39.26 26.89 14.35
CA LEU A 296 -38.68 27.49 13.14
C LEU A 296 -39.70 28.26 12.30
N LYS A 297 -40.89 27.70 12.08
CA LYS A 297 -41.96 28.42 11.36
C LYS A 297 -42.42 29.66 12.11
N GLY A 298 -42.49 29.60 13.44
CA GLY A 298 -42.80 30.75 14.28
C GLY A 298 -41.73 31.85 14.18
N TYR A 299 -40.45 31.44 14.18
CA TYR A 299 -39.31 32.33 13.96
C TYR A 299 -39.39 33.04 12.59
N GLU A 300 -39.60 32.29 11.51
CA GLU A 300 -39.72 32.84 10.15
C GLU A 300 -40.85 33.86 10.05
N LYS A 301 -42.00 33.56 10.63
CA LYS A 301 -43.12 34.50 10.68
C LYS A 301 -42.77 35.77 11.46
N ARG A 302 -42.12 35.63 12.63
CA ARG A 302 -41.68 36.76 13.45
C ARG A 302 -40.68 37.64 12.70
N GLU A 303 -39.70 37.04 12.02
CA GLU A 303 -38.74 37.80 11.22
C GLU A 303 -39.40 38.56 10.07
N ALA A 304 -40.37 37.94 9.38
CA ALA A 304 -41.11 38.62 8.31
C ALA A 304 -41.87 39.84 8.84
N GLU A 305 -42.60 39.70 9.96
CA GLU A 305 -43.34 40.79 10.59
C GLU A 305 -42.42 41.91 11.09
N VAL A 306 -41.29 41.56 11.70
CA VAL A 306 -40.28 42.52 12.18
C VAL A 306 -39.63 43.25 11.00
N SER A 307 -39.28 42.54 9.94
CA SER A 307 -38.70 43.14 8.73
C SER A 307 -39.68 44.12 8.08
N GLU A 308 -40.95 43.73 7.93
CA GLU A 308 -42.00 44.60 7.36
C GLU A 308 -42.20 45.86 8.23
N PHE A 309 -42.20 45.71 9.56
CA PHE A 309 -42.29 46.84 10.48
C PHE A 309 -41.11 47.81 10.32
N TYR A 310 -39.88 47.32 10.31
CA TYR A 310 -38.69 48.17 10.17
C TYR A 310 -38.61 48.82 8.80
N GLU A 311 -38.98 48.11 7.73
CA GLU A 311 -39.07 48.69 6.40
C GLU A 311 -40.09 49.84 6.37
N GLY A 312 -41.27 49.66 6.96
CA GLY A 312 -42.27 50.71 7.13
C GLY A 312 -41.75 51.90 7.94
N CYS A 313 -41.04 51.65 9.05
CA CYS A 313 -40.40 52.71 9.84
C CYS A 313 -39.35 53.49 9.03
N HIS A 314 -38.51 52.80 8.26
CA HIS A 314 -37.50 53.44 7.42
C HIS A 314 -38.12 54.29 6.31
N GLN A 315 -39.18 53.79 5.66
CA GLN A 315 -39.92 54.54 4.65
C GLN A 315 -40.57 55.78 5.26
N ALA A 316 -41.21 55.66 6.42
CA ALA A 316 -41.83 56.79 7.12
C ALA A 316 -40.80 57.84 7.56
N LEU A 317 -39.66 57.41 8.11
CA LEU A 317 -38.55 58.30 8.46
C LEU A 317 -38.00 59.03 7.24
N ALA A 318 -37.79 58.32 6.12
CA ALA A 318 -37.31 58.91 4.88
C ALA A 318 -38.30 59.95 4.32
N ALA A 319 -39.59 59.63 4.32
CA ALA A 319 -40.65 60.55 3.91
C ALA A 319 -40.69 61.81 4.78
N ASN A 320 -40.67 61.64 6.11
CA ASN A 320 -40.63 62.76 7.07
C ASN A 320 -39.38 63.64 6.90
N GLN A 321 -38.22 63.03 6.68
CA GLN A 321 -36.99 63.78 6.40
C GLN A 321 -37.08 64.56 5.08
N GLN A 322 -37.66 63.96 4.04
CA GLN A 322 -37.84 64.61 2.75
C GLN A 322 -38.82 65.78 2.83
N GLU A 323 -39.92 65.63 3.58
CA GLU A 323 -40.88 66.69 3.84
C GLU A 323 -40.27 67.82 4.68
N GLY A 324 -39.53 67.49 5.74
CA GLY A 324 -38.78 68.48 6.52
C GLY A 324 -37.79 69.28 5.67
N ARG A 325 -37.06 68.61 4.75
CA ARG A 325 -36.18 69.29 3.78
C ARG A 325 -36.95 70.25 2.88
N LYS A 326 -38.14 69.89 2.40
CA LYS A 326 -38.99 70.78 1.58
C LYS A 326 -39.42 72.01 2.36
N ILE A 327 -39.89 71.84 3.59
CA ILE A 327 -40.35 72.95 4.45
C ILE A 327 -39.21 73.93 4.72
N ILE A 328 -37.99 73.45 5.01
CA ILE A 328 -36.82 74.30 5.19
C ILE A 328 -36.51 75.08 3.91
N LEU A 329 -36.53 74.41 2.75
CA LEU A 329 -36.29 75.04 1.45
C LEU A 329 -37.33 76.13 1.13
N ASP A 330 -38.60 75.88 1.44
CA ASP A 330 -39.69 76.83 1.25
C ASP A 330 -39.58 78.04 2.20
N PHE A 331 -39.10 77.86 3.42
CA PHE A 331 -38.83 78.96 4.35
C PHE A 331 -37.65 79.84 3.89
N GLU A 332 -36.56 79.21 3.43
CA GLU A 332 -35.38 79.92 2.92
C GLU A 332 -35.67 80.72 1.65
N THR A 333 -36.58 80.23 0.80
CA THR A 333 -36.98 80.93 -0.43
C THR A 333 -37.96 82.07 -0.19
N ARG A 334 -38.76 82.04 0.89
CA ARG A 334 -39.69 83.13 1.26
C ARG A 334 -39.03 84.28 2.04
N ASN A 335 -37.88 84.05 2.66
CA ASN A 335 -37.13 85.05 3.44
C ASN A 335 -35.91 85.63 2.70
N LYS A 336 -35.79 85.34 1.40
CA LYS A 336 -34.96 86.08 0.44
C LYS A 336 -35.82 87.06 -0.32
#